data_AF-A0A959ZGY5-F1
#
_entry.id   AF-A0A959ZGY5-F1
#
_cell.length_a   1.000
_cell.length_b   1.000
_cell.length_c   1.000
_cell.angle_alpha   90.00
_cell.angle_beta   90.00
_cell.angle_gamma   90.00
#
_symmetry.space_group_name_H-M   'P 1'
#
loop_
_entity.id
_entity.type
_entity.pdbx_description
1 polymer ?
#
loop_
_entity_poly.entity_id
_entity_poly.type
_entity_poly.pdbx_seq_one_letter_code
_entity_poly.pdbx_strand_id
1 'polypeptide(L)'
;MAETAQPVSEACQILAATASALPEQTRHELARLLSHSVAMPTAQELREMRLGLLVEMVKDGTLPRTKDYDELRNARRKAGADWPGSTGLILHYGTWAATSRAAVDLAFHETTNRARARTPHMWPIVPYTRKEIVEALELASEKVGQPIGQWEYVELRRVERQLAWRNGSPDPRYPELGVIRKHFGGWDAAISQIVGP
;
A
#
# COMPACT_ATOMS: atom_id res chain seq x y z
N MET A 1 -4.77 12.51 30.63
CA MET A 1 -5.43 11.53 31.53
C MET A 1 -6.15 10.53 30.65
N ALA A 2 -5.88 9.23 30.61
CA ALA A 2 -4.94 8.38 31.31
C ALA A 2 -4.27 7.48 30.26
N GLU A 3 -2.96 7.33 30.36
CA GLU A 3 -2.15 6.43 29.54
C GLU A 3 -2.44 5.01 30.05
N THR A 4 -3.22 4.24 29.29
CA THR A 4 -3.48 2.83 29.61
C THR A 4 -2.19 2.05 29.38
N ALA A 5 -1.36 1.98 30.42
CA ALA A 5 -0.25 1.05 30.51
C ALA A 5 -0.79 -0.37 30.27
N GLN A 6 -0.34 -1.00 29.19
CA GLN A 6 -0.70 -2.39 28.88
C GLN A 6 -0.36 -3.28 30.09
N PRO A 7 -1.20 -4.28 30.41
CA PRO A 7 -0.89 -5.21 31.49
C PRO A 7 0.43 -5.92 31.17
N VAL A 8 1.41 -5.77 32.06
CA VAL A 8 2.72 -6.41 31.95
C VAL A 8 2.50 -7.92 31.79
N SER A 9 2.90 -8.45 30.62
CA SER A 9 2.78 -9.87 30.26
C SER A 9 3.23 -10.78 31.41
N GLU A 10 2.52 -11.88 31.64
CA GLU A 10 2.87 -12.90 32.66
C GLU A 10 4.33 -13.37 32.52
N ALA A 11 4.82 -13.46 31.28
CA ALA A 11 6.22 -13.78 30.98
C ALA A 11 7.19 -12.71 31.53
N CYS A 12 6.83 -11.42 31.45
CA CYS A 12 7.65 -10.33 31.99
C CYS A 12 7.69 -10.34 33.53
N GLN A 13 6.59 -10.76 34.17
CA GLN A 13 6.53 -10.89 35.63
C GLN A 13 7.39 -12.07 36.12
N ILE A 14 7.34 -13.21 35.41
CA ILE A 14 8.18 -14.38 35.70
C ILE A 14 9.66 -14.06 35.46
N LEU A 15 9.99 -13.34 34.38
CA LEU A 15 11.35 -12.89 34.11
C LEU A 15 11.85 -11.92 35.19
N ALA A 16 11.02 -10.98 35.65
CA ALA A 16 11.37 -10.06 36.72
C ALA A 16 11.60 -10.79 38.06
N ALA A 17 10.77 -11.79 38.38
CA ALA A 17 10.89 -12.60 39.59
C ALA A 17 12.13 -13.53 39.59
N THR A 18 12.56 -13.99 38.42
CA THR A 18 13.70 -14.90 38.28
C THR A 18 15.02 -14.18 38.00
N ALA A 19 14.99 -12.95 37.47
CA ALA A 19 16.19 -12.17 37.15
C ALA A 19 17.09 -11.91 38.37
N SER A 20 16.52 -11.69 39.57
CA SER A 20 17.29 -11.49 40.80
C SER A 20 18.06 -12.74 41.24
N ALA A 21 17.59 -13.93 40.85
CA ALA A 21 18.22 -15.22 41.15
C ALA A 21 19.27 -15.65 40.11
N LEU A 22 19.37 -14.95 38.97
CA LEU A 22 20.36 -15.24 37.94
C LEU A 22 21.73 -14.64 38.29
N PRO A 23 22.84 -15.28 37.85
CA PRO A 23 24.18 -14.71 37.94
C PRO A 23 24.26 -13.35 37.23
N GLU A 24 25.07 -12.43 37.76
CA GLU A 24 25.21 -11.05 37.25
C GLU A 24 25.52 -11.01 35.75
N GLN A 25 26.38 -11.91 35.28
CA GLN A 25 26.78 -11.99 33.89
C GLN A 25 25.61 -12.40 32.98
N THR A 26 24.77 -13.33 33.44
CA THR A 26 23.55 -13.75 32.73
C THR A 26 22.50 -12.64 32.74
N ARG A 27 22.36 -11.87 33.83
CA ARG A 27 21.51 -10.68 33.86
C ARG A 27 21.94 -9.64 32.82
N HIS A 28 23.23 -9.36 32.73
CA HIS A 28 23.77 -8.42 31.75
C HIS A 28 23.54 -8.87 30.31
N GLU A 29 23.70 -10.16 30.00
CA GLU A 29 23.39 -10.68 28.67
C GLU A 29 21.89 -10.65 28.37
N LEU A 30 21.03 -10.99 29.34
CA LEU A 30 19.58 -10.88 29.19
C LEU A 30 19.15 -9.44 28.94
N ALA A 31 19.69 -8.48 29.70
CA ALA A 31 19.46 -7.06 29.47
C ALA A 31 19.97 -6.60 28.10
N ARG A 32 21.11 -7.12 27.63
CA ARG A 32 21.65 -6.84 26.29
C ARG A 32 20.78 -7.43 25.17
N LEU A 33 20.26 -8.64 25.34
CA LEU A 33 19.36 -9.29 24.38
C LEU A 33 17.99 -8.63 24.35
N LEU A 34 17.43 -8.28 25.52
CA LEU A 34 16.17 -7.57 25.63
C LEU A 34 16.28 -6.14 25.08
N SER A 35 17.36 -5.42 25.39
CA SER A 35 17.59 -4.10 24.78
C SER A 35 17.73 -4.20 23.26
N HIS A 36 18.37 -5.24 22.74
CA HIS A 36 18.40 -5.48 21.29
C HIS A 36 17.02 -5.83 20.71
N SER A 37 16.22 -6.63 21.42
CA SER A 37 14.86 -7.01 21.00
C SER A 37 13.88 -5.84 21.06
N VAL A 38 14.05 -4.91 22.01
CA VAL A 38 13.24 -3.69 22.14
C VAL A 38 13.70 -2.63 21.16
N ALA A 39 14.99 -2.57 20.83
CA ALA A 39 15.54 -1.63 19.86
C ALA A 39 15.29 -2.02 18.40
N MET A 40 14.96 -3.29 18.13
CA MET A 40 14.61 -3.77 16.80
C MET A 40 13.16 -3.39 16.49
N PRO A 41 12.90 -2.55 15.48
CA PRO A 41 11.54 -2.23 15.09
C PRO A 41 10.84 -3.51 14.63
N THR A 42 9.60 -3.70 15.07
CA THR A 42 8.76 -4.80 14.64
C THR A 42 8.53 -4.75 13.12
N ALA A 43 8.16 -5.87 12.50
CA ALA A 43 7.86 -5.90 11.07
C ALA A 43 6.72 -4.93 10.67
N GLN A 44 5.79 -4.66 11.60
CA GLN A 44 4.72 -3.69 11.45
C GLN A 44 5.26 -2.25 11.46
N GLU A 45 6.13 -1.91 12.43
CA GLU A 45 6.80 -0.61 12.49
C GLU A 45 7.68 -0.37 11.27
N LEU A 46 8.43 -1.37 10.79
CA LEU A 46 9.20 -1.26 9.55
C LEU A 46 8.29 -1.02 8.32
N ARG A 47 7.10 -1.61 8.31
CA ARG A 47 6.13 -1.41 7.24
C ARG A 47 5.56 0.00 7.29
N GLU A 48 5.25 0.51 8.48
CA GLU A 48 4.80 1.89 8.72
C GLU A 48 5.89 2.91 8.38
N MET A 49 7.14 2.67 8.77
CA MET A 49 8.28 3.52 8.40
C MET A 49 8.53 3.58 6.89
N ARG A 50 8.18 2.54 6.13
CA ARG A 50 8.37 2.52 4.67
C ARG A 50 7.18 3.12 3.94
N LEU A 51 5.96 2.76 4.33
CA LEU A 51 4.73 3.15 3.64
C LEU A 51 4.09 4.41 4.24
N GLY A 52 4.60 4.97 5.34
CA GLY A 52 3.95 6.05 6.09
C GLY A 52 3.57 7.25 5.24
N LEU A 53 4.49 7.75 4.39
CA LEU A 53 4.19 8.84 3.47
C LEU A 53 3.08 8.48 2.47
N LEU A 54 3.08 7.25 1.95
CA LEU A 54 2.07 6.79 1.00
C LEU A 54 0.71 6.60 1.69
N VAL A 55 0.71 6.12 2.95
CA VAL A 55 -0.48 6.02 3.80
C VAL A 55 -1.08 7.38 4.07
N GLU A 56 -0.27 8.41 4.34
CA GLU A 56 -0.76 9.80 4.49
C GLU A 56 -1.52 10.24 3.22
N MET A 57 -0.92 10.08 2.04
CA MET A 57 -1.55 10.48 0.77
C MET A 57 -2.83 9.69 0.46
N VAL A 58 -2.84 8.40 0.77
CA VAL A 58 -3.98 7.51 0.51
C VAL A 58 -5.18 7.85 1.42
N LYS A 59 -4.94 8.35 2.64
CA LYS A 59 -6.02 8.80 3.54
C LYS A 59 -6.80 9.98 2.98
N ASP A 60 -6.18 10.82 2.16
CA ASP A 60 -6.85 11.92 1.45
C ASP A 60 -7.77 11.42 0.32
N GLY A 61 -7.70 10.12 0.01
CA GLY A 61 -8.73 9.41 -0.72
C GLY A 61 -8.48 9.21 -2.20
N THR A 62 -7.30 9.60 -2.68
CA THR A 62 -6.86 9.33 -4.05
C THR A 62 -5.55 8.58 -4.04
N LEU A 63 -5.39 7.60 -4.95
CA LEU A 63 -4.10 6.97 -5.14
C LEU A 63 -3.14 7.97 -5.81
N PRO A 64 -1.99 8.30 -5.20
CA PRO A 64 -1.05 9.23 -5.79
C PRO A 64 -0.31 8.59 -6.97
N ARG A 65 0.08 9.44 -7.93
CA ARG A 65 1.00 9.01 -9.00
C ARG A 65 2.40 8.83 -8.41
N THR A 66 3.20 7.99 -9.04
CA THR A 66 4.62 7.79 -8.67
C THR A 66 5.37 9.13 -8.59
N LYS A 67 5.11 10.06 -9.52
CA LYS A 67 5.72 11.39 -9.55
C LYS A 67 5.30 12.25 -8.35
N ASP A 68 4.01 12.32 -8.05
CA ASP A 68 3.46 13.11 -6.95
C ASP A 68 4.06 12.65 -5.60
N TYR A 69 4.23 11.33 -5.44
CA TYR A 69 4.89 10.76 -4.25
C TYR A 69 6.34 11.24 -4.13
N ASP A 70 7.13 11.17 -5.20
CA ASP A 70 8.53 11.59 -5.16
C ASP A 70 8.68 13.11 -4.99
N GLU A 71 7.76 13.91 -5.54
CA GLU A 71 7.71 15.36 -5.32
C GLU A 71 7.43 15.69 -3.84
N LEU A 72 6.40 15.07 -3.25
CA LEU A 72 6.07 15.25 -1.84
C LEU A 72 7.21 14.76 -0.94
N ARG A 73 7.81 13.62 -1.26
CA ARG A 73 8.99 13.10 -0.58
C ARG A 73 10.14 14.10 -0.62
N ASN A 74 10.45 14.67 -1.79
CA ASN A 74 11.51 15.65 -1.93
C ASN A 74 11.24 16.92 -1.13
N ALA A 75 9.97 17.36 -1.05
CA ALA A 75 9.56 18.47 -0.21
C ALA A 75 9.78 18.15 1.29
N ARG A 76 9.38 16.96 1.75
CA ARG A 76 9.56 16.51 3.14
C ARG A 76 11.01 16.24 3.50
N ARG A 77 11.83 15.79 2.54
CA ARG A 77 13.27 15.61 2.71
C ARG A 77 13.99 16.92 3.02
N LYS A 78 13.55 18.03 2.41
CA LYS A 78 14.05 19.38 2.76
C LYS A 78 13.73 19.78 4.20
N ALA A 79 12.68 19.21 4.79
CA ALA A 79 12.29 19.40 6.18
C ALA A 79 12.92 18.37 7.16
N GLY A 80 13.84 17.52 6.68
CA GLY A 80 14.57 16.54 7.49
C GLY A 80 13.90 15.17 7.65
N ALA A 81 12.77 14.91 6.98
CA ALA A 81 12.15 13.58 7.00
C ALA A 81 12.84 12.64 6.00
N ASP A 82 13.11 11.40 6.41
CA ASP A 82 13.70 10.37 5.55
C ASP A 82 12.70 9.26 5.25
N TRP A 83 12.21 9.26 4.00
CA TRP A 83 11.28 8.26 3.48
C TRP A 83 11.89 7.60 2.24
N PRO A 84 11.59 6.33 1.95
CA PRO A 84 12.06 5.67 0.72
C PRO A 84 11.48 6.34 -0.52
N GLY A 85 12.27 6.40 -1.61
CA GLY A 85 11.79 6.84 -2.92
C GLY A 85 10.85 5.81 -3.56
N SER A 86 10.09 6.22 -4.57
CA SER A 86 9.18 5.33 -5.30
C SER A 86 9.87 4.08 -5.83
N THR A 87 11.07 4.22 -6.41
CA THR A 87 11.90 3.09 -6.88
C THR A 87 12.27 2.13 -5.73
N GLY A 88 12.58 2.67 -4.55
CA GLY A 88 12.90 1.85 -3.37
C GLY A 88 11.69 1.07 -2.87
N LEU A 89 10.50 1.65 -2.95
CA LEU A 89 9.24 0.97 -2.65
C LEU A 89 8.94 -0.13 -3.66
N ILE A 90 9.10 0.15 -4.96
CA ILE A 90 8.90 -0.82 -6.04
C ILE A 90 9.87 -2.00 -5.88
N LEU A 91 11.14 -1.77 -5.52
CA LEU A 91 12.10 -2.85 -5.26
C LEU A 91 11.64 -3.78 -4.12
N HIS A 92 10.93 -3.26 -3.12
CA HIS A 92 10.48 -4.03 -1.97
C HIS A 92 9.15 -4.76 -2.21
N TYR A 93 8.21 -4.14 -2.93
CA TYR A 93 6.86 -4.67 -3.12
C TYR A 93 6.59 -5.20 -4.55
N GLY A 94 7.55 -5.06 -5.45
CA GLY A 94 7.51 -5.53 -6.84
C GLY A 94 6.95 -4.49 -7.82
N THR A 95 5.80 -3.89 -7.51
CA THR A 95 5.14 -2.92 -8.39
C THR A 95 4.56 -1.73 -7.64
N TRP A 96 4.25 -0.64 -8.34
CA TRP A 96 3.62 0.52 -7.72
C TRP A 96 2.21 0.18 -7.24
N ALA A 97 1.46 -0.62 -8.02
CA ALA A 97 0.14 -1.09 -7.62
C ALA A 97 0.18 -1.96 -6.34
N ALA A 98 1.18 -2.83 -6.21
CA ALA A 98 1.35 -3.66 -5.00
C ALA A 98 1.73 -2.81 -3.78
N THR A 99 2.62 -1.82 -3.97
CA THR A 99 2.97 -0.84 -2.93
C THR A 99 1.75 -0.06 -2.46
N SER A 100 0.99 0.45 -3.43
CA SER A 100 -0.26 1.19 -3.24
C SER A 100 -1.28 0.37 -2.45
N ARG A 101 -1.48 -0.89 -2.83
CA ARG A 101 -2.34 -1.81 -2.08
C ARG A 101 -1.88 -2.00 -0.64
N ALA A 102 -0.60 -2.24 -0.42
CA ALA A 102 -0.05 -2.41 0.92
C ALA A 102 -0.28 -1.16 1.78
N ALA A 103 -0.19 0.04 1.20
CA ALA A 103 -0.51 1.29 1.87
C ALA A 103 -2.01 1.42 2.18
N VAL A 104 -2.92 1.06 1.26
CA VAL A 104 -4.37 1.03 1.54
C VAL A 104 -4.68 0.04 2.65
N ASP A 105 -4.17 -1.19 2.58
CA ASP A 105 -4.42 -2.22 3.59
C ASP A 105 -3.93 -1.78 4.97
N LEU A 106 -2.77 -1.09 5.03
CA LEU A 106 -2.21 -0.51 6.24
C LEU A 106 -3.02 0.69 6.76
N ALA A 107 -3.40 1.62 5.88
CA ALA A 107 -4.13 2.85 6.23
C ALA A 107 -5.49 2.58 6.89
N PHE A 108 -6.10 1.44 6.56
CA PHE A 108 -7.44 1.10 6.99
C PHE A 108 -7.54 -0.25 7.73
N HIS A 109 -6.42 -0.74 8.27
CA HIS A 109 -6.32 -1.94 9.13
C HIS A 109 -7.06 -3.18 8.60
N GLU A 110 -6.91 -3.49 7.31
CA GLU A 110 -7.54 -4.69 6.76
C GLU A 110 -6.74 -5.95 7.10
N THR A 111 -7.27 -6.77 8.00
CA THR A 111 -6.83 -8.16 8.15
C THR A 111 -7.20 -8.99 6.91
N THR A 112 -6.30 -9.89 6.52
CA THR A 112 -6.34 -10.79 5.34
C THR A 112 -7.59 -11.66 5.19
N ASN A 113 -8.44 -11.76 6.21
CA ASN A 113 -9.73 -12.44 6.13
C ASN A 113 -10.83 -11.48 5.69
N ARG A 114 -11.02 -11.37 4.38
CA ARG A 114 -12.24 -10.77 3.82
C ARG A 114 -13.07 -11.81 3.07
N ALA A 115 -14.30 -12.00 3.55
CA ALA A 115 -15.38 -12.43 2.69
C ALA A 115 -15.45 -11.47 1.49
N ARG A 116 -15.64 -12.00 0.27
CA ARG A 116 -15.79 -11.20 -0.95
C ARG A 116 -16.79 -10.07 -0.67
N ALA A 117 -16.30 -8.84 -0.51
CA ALA A 117 -17.16 -7.68 -0.48
C ALA A 117 -17.92 -7.71 -1.81
N ARG A 118 -19.25 -7.89 -1.75
CA ARG A 118 -20.10 -7.72 -2.92
C ARG A 118 -19.84 -6.30 -3.41
N THR A 119 -19.18 -6.17 -4.56
CA THR A 119 -19.01 -4.88 -5.24
C THR A 119 -20.40 -4.32 -5.43
N PRO A 120 -20.79 -3.24 -4.73
CA PRO A 120 -22.12 -2.67 -4.91
C PRO A 120 -22.22 -2.24 -6.37
N HIS A 121 -23.24 -2.73 -7.10
CA HIS A 121 -23.59 -2.17 -8.41
C HIS A 121 -24.13 -0.77 -8.18
N MET A 122 -23.24 0.20 -7.99
CA MET A 122 -23.60 1.60 -8.07
C MET A 122 -23.30 2.01 -9.51
N TRP A 123 -24.25 2.71 -10.13
CA TRP A 123 -24.16 3.39 -11.43
C TRP A 123 -24.61 2.58 -12.66
N PRO A 124 -25.28 3.24 -13.62
CA PRO A 124 -25.77 2.61 -14.84
C PRO A 124 -24.62 2.02 -15.67
N ILE A 125 -24.87 0.86 -16.28
CA ILE A 125 -23.91 0.16 -17.14
C ILE A 125 -23.79 0.94 -18.46
N VAL A 126 -22.96 1.98 -18.47
CA VAL A 126 -22.61 2.71 -19.69
C VAL A 126 -21.52 1.90 -20.42
N PRO A 127 -21.76 1.48 -21.68
CA PRO A 127 -20.76 0.73 -22.42
C PRO A 127 -19.52 1.60 -22.66
N TYR A 128 -18.34 0.99 -22.57
CA TYR A 128 -17.09 1.66 -22.86
C TYR A 128 -16.92 1.88 -24.36
N THR A 129 -16.48 3.07 -24.74
CA THR A 129 -15.96 3.33 -26.08
C THR A 129 -14.48 2.95 -26.17
N ARG A 130 -13.97 2.73 -27.40
CA ARG A 130 -12.52 2.48 -27.59
C ARG A 130 -11.66 3.62 -27.03
N LYS A 131 -12.11 4.87 -27.22
CA LYS A 131 -11.42 6.07 -26.73
C LYS A 131 -11.32 6.07 -25.20
N GLU A 132 -12.43 5.83 -24.50
CA GLU A 132 -12.45 5.75 -23.03
C GLU A 132 -11.54 4.63 -22.48
N ILE A 133 -11.42 3.51 -23.20
CA ILE A 133 -10.52 2.41 -22.79
C ILE A 133 -9.06 2.85 -22.90
N VAL A 134 -8.69 3.52 -23.99
CA VAL A 134 -7.34 4.07 -24.20
C VAL A 134 -7.02 5.09 -23.11
N GLU A 135 -7.90 6.06 -22.87
CA GLU A 135 -7.75 7.06 -21.81
C GLU A 135 -7.58 6.42 -20.42
N ALA A 136 -8.33 5.35 -20.11
CA ALA A 136 -8.19 4.64 -18.85
C ALA A 136 -6.84 3.90 -18.71
N LEU A 137 -6.29 3.37 -19.81
CA LEU A 137 -4.98 2.72 -19.83
C LEU A 137 -3.83 3.72 -19.77
N GLU A 138 -3.98 4.89 -20.41
CA GLU A 138 -3.05 6.01 -20.30
C GLU A 138 -2.98 6.52 -18.87
N LEU A 139 -4.14 6.80 -18.25
CA LEU A 139 -4.22 7.23 -16.85
C LEU A 139 -3.56 6.22 -15.91
N ALA A 140 -3.79 4.92 -16.15
CA ALA A 140 -3.18 3.86 -15.36
C ALA A 140 -1.66 3.81 -15.53
N SER A 141 -1.16 3.96 -16.76
CA SER A 141 0.27 4.01 -17.05
C SER A 141 0.94 5.25 -16.46
N GLU A 142 0.25 6.40 -16.51
CA GLU A 142 0.71 7.65 -15.90
C GLU A 142 0.82 7.52 -14.38
N LYS A 143 -0.14 6.84 -13.73
CA LYS A 143 -0.11 6.58 -12.28
C LYS A 143 1.10 5.76 -11.86
N VAL A 144 1.44 4.72 -12.62
CA VAL A 144 2.61 3.86 -12.36
C VAL A 144 3.91 4.54 -12.80
N GLY A 145 3.86 5.43 -13.79
CA GLY A 145 5.02 6.12 -14.37
C GLY A 145 5.70 5.33 -15.50
N GLN A 146 5.11 4.24 -15.97
CA GLN A 146 5.59 3.39 -17.06
C GLN A 146 4.39 2.73 -17.77
N PRO A 147 4.56 2.17 -18.98
CA PRO A 147 3.50 1.38 -19.62
C PRO A 147 3.00 0.28 -18.68
N ILE A 148 1.71 0.30 -18.35
CA ILE A 148 1.17 -0.60 -17.32
C ILE A 148 1.08 -2.05 -17.82
N GLY A 149 1.47 -3.00 -16.97
CA GLY A 149 1.28 -4.42 -17.23
C GLY A 149 -0.16 -4.89 -16.96
N GLN A 150 -0.58 -6.00 -17.59
CA GLN A 150 -1.94 -6.54 -17.41
C GLN A 150 -2.29 -6.83 -15.94
N TRP A 151 -1.39 -7.51 -15.22
CA TRP A 151 -1.61 -7.86 -13.81
C TRP A 151 -1.57 -6.62 -12.91
N GLU A 152 -0.69 -5.67 -13.20
CA GLU A 152 -0.58 -4.41 -12.47
C GLU A 152 -1.84 -3.57 -12.64
N TYR A 153 -2.42 -3.55 -13.85
CA TYR A 153 -3.69 -2.89 -14.11
C TYR A 153 -4.86 -3.47 -13.31
N VAL A 154 -4.94 -4.80 -13.22
CA VAL A 154 -5.99 -5.47 -12.43
C VAL A 154 -5.88 -5.10 -10.95
N GLU A 155 -4.67 -5.09 -10.42
CA GLU A 155 -4.43 -4.68 -9.02
C GLU A 155 -4.72 -3.19 -8.82
N LEU A 156 -4.23 -2.32 -9.68
CA LEU A 156 -4.50 -0.88 -9.62
C LEU A 156 -6.00 -0.61 -9.60
N ARG A 157 -6.74 -1.18 -10.56
CA ARG A 157 -8.21 -1.09 -10.63
C ARG A 157 -8.87 -1.53 -9.34
N ARG A 158 -8.42 -2.63 -8.73
CA ARG A 158 -8.95 -3.13 -7.47
C ARG A 158 -8.76 -2.11 -6.34
N VAL A 159 -7.55 -1.56 -6.22
CA VAL A 159 -7.20 -0.58 -5.19
C VAL A 159 -8.00 0.71 -5.36
N GLU A 160 -8.10 1.23 -6.58
CA GLU A 160 -8.87 2.44 -6.90
C GLU A 160 -10.35 2.30 -6.51
N ARG A 161 -10.95 1.15 -6.83
CA ARG A 161 -12.34 0.85 -6.46
C ARG A 161 -12.54 0.76 -4.96
N GLN A 162 -11.59 0.15 -4.26
CA GLN A 162 -11.62 0.05 -2.81
C GLN A 162 -11.54 1.43 -2.16
N LEU A 163 -10.69 2.32 -2.68
CA LEU A 163 -10.60 3.70 -2.22
C LEU A 163 -11.88 4.48 -2.51
N ALA A 164 -12.40 4.41 -3.74
CA ALA A 164 -13.63 5.09 -4.10
C ALA A 164 -14.81 4.68 -3.21
N TRP A 165 -14.97 3.37 -2.98
CA TRP A 165 -16.00 2.85 -2.07
C TRP A 165 -15.86 3.39 -0.65
N ARG A 166 -14.63 3.48 -0.13
CA ARG A 166 -14.37 4.00 1.23
C ARG A 166 -14.68 5.48 1.37
N ASN A 167 -14.38 6.26 0.34
CA ASN A 167 -14.54 7.70 0.38
C ASN A 167 -15.95 8.15 -0.05
N GLY A 168 -16.83 7.19 -0.36
CA GLY A 168 -18.17 7.48 -0.90
C GLY A 168 -18.12 8.07 -2.32
N SER A 169 -16.99 7.95 -3.02
CA SER A 169 -16.81 8.43 -4.38
C SER A 169 -17.43 7.47 -5.40
N PRO A 170 -17.80 7.94 -6.61
CA PRO A 170 -18.26 7.08 -7.69
C PRO A 170 -17.23 6.00 -8.07
N ASP A 171 -17.71 4.83 -8.55
CA ASP A 171 -16.83 3.75 -9.03
C ASP A 171 -15.96 4.28 -10.19
N PRO A 172 -14.62 4.25 -10.06
CA PRO A 172 -13.74 4.73 -11.12
C PRO A 172 -13.92 3.89 -12.38
N ARG A 173 -13.98 4.58 -13.53
CA ARG A 173 -14.22 3.95 -14.83
C ARG A 173 -12.98 3.25 -15.38
N TYR A 174 -12.60 2.15 -14.75
CA TYR A 174 -11.58 1.22 -15.24
C TYR A 174 -12.24 -0.02 -15.89
N PRO A 175 -12.12 -0.19 -17.23
CA PRO A 175 -12.71 -1.34 -17.94
C PRO A 175 -12.16 -2.68 -17.47
N GLU A 176 -12.99 -3.72 -17.59
CA GLU A 176 -12.54 -5.10 -17.32
C GLU A 176 -11.71 -5.66 -18.47
N LEU A 177 -10.87 -6.67 -18.17
CA LEU A 177 -10.08 -7.37 -19.19
C LEU A 177 -10.96 -7.94 -20.32
N GLY A 178 -12.18 -8.39 -20.01
CA GLY A 178 -13.14 -8.85 -21.01
C GLY A 178 -13.61 -7.74 -21.95
N VAL A 179 -13.80 -6.52 -21.42
CA VAL A 179 -14.15 -5.33 -22.21
C VAL A 179 -12.98 -4.93 -23.10
N ILE A 180 -11.76 -4.88 -22.55
CA ILE A 180 -10.55 -4.57 -23.32
C ILE A 180 -10.38 -5.57 -24.47
N ARG A 181 -10.48 -6.88 -24.18
CA ARG A 181 -10.40 -7.94 -25.20
C ARG A 181 -11.47 -7.80 -26.26
N LYS A 182 -12.72 -7.46 -25.90
CA LYS A 182 -13.81 -7.27 -26.86
C LYS A 182 -13.52 -6.14 -27.87
N HIS A 183 -12.85 -5.07 -27.43
CA HIS A 183 -12.63 -3.90 -28.28
C HIS A 183 -11.32 -3.95 -29.09
N PHE A 184 -10.28 -4.59 -28.56
CA PHE A 184 -8.91 -4.59 -29.13
C PHE A 184 -8.39 -5.98 -29.49
N GLY A 185 -9.12 -7.06 -29.19
CA GLY A 185 -8.70 -8.44 -29.45
C GLY A 185 -7.73 -9.01 -28.41
N GLY A 186 -7.06 -8.17 -27.63
CA GLY A 186 -6.12 -8.59 -26.59
C GLY A 186 -5.54 -7.41 -25.80
N TRP A 187 -4.78 -7.72 -24.76
CA TRP A 187 -4.10 -6.71 -23.93
C TRP A 187 -2.99 -6.00 -24.72
N ASP A 188 -2.12 -6.77 -25.37
CA ASP A 188 -0.98 -6.21 -26.11
C ASP A 188 -1.44 -5.26 -27.22
N ALA A 189 -2.47 -5.63 -27.96
CA ALA A 189 -3.07 -4.78 -28.99
C ALA A 189 -3.65 -3.47 -28.44
N ALA A 190 -4.17 -3.49 -27.20
CA ALA A 190 -4.65 -2.27 -26.53
C ALA A 190 -3.49 -1.40 -26.04
N ILE A 191 -2.44 -2.01 -25.47
CA ILE A 191 -1.23 -1.28 -25.01
C ILE A 191 -0.47 -0.66 -26.18
N SER A 192 -0.40 -1.31 -27.35
CA SER A 192 0.20 -0.71 -28.54
C SER A 192 -0.48 0.60 -28.97
N GLN A 193 -1.75 0.83 -28.60
CA GLN A 193 -2.45 2.08 -28.91
C GLN A 193 -1.99 3.26 -28.03
N ILE A 194 -1.42 3.00 -26.85
CA ILE A 194 -0.96 4.04 -25.91
C ILE A 194 0.55 4.31 -26.01
N VAL A 195 1.34 3.33 -26.48
CA VAL A 195 2.80 3.48 -26.60
C VAL A 195 3.20 4.23 -27.87
N GLY A 196 2.29 4.41 -28.83
CA GLY A 196 2.59 4.95 -30.15
C GLY A 196 3.38 3.94 -31.02
N PRO A 197 3.31 4.04 -32.36
CA PRO A 197 4.16 3.28 -33.26
C PRO A 197 5.65 3.66 -33.15
#